data_AF-A0A392NY77-F1
#
_entry.id   AF-A0A392NY77-F1
#
_cell.length_a   1.000
_cell.length_b   1.000
_cell.length_c   1.000
_cell.angle_alpha   90.00
_cell.angle_beta   90.00
_cell.angle_gamma   90.00
#
_symmetry.space_group_name_H-M   'P 1'
#
loop_
_entity.id
_entity.type
_entity.pdbx_description
1 polymer ?
#
loop_
_entity_poly.entity_id
_entity_poly.type
_entity_poly.pdbx_seq_one_letter_code
_entity_poly.pdbx_strand_id
1 'polypeptide(L)'
;MGIAEALLEGAKIEYFYDQAPESMKSIGTSYSLTTTGVGSFLSSSLLTTVAHITEKHSHKGWFLNNLNACHLDYYYAFLAILNILNFIFFMIVSKNYVYRAEVSDSLQVLETELKERTTALSVITDIRR
;
A
#
# COMPACT_ATOMS: atom_id res chain seq x y z
N MET A 1 -10.79 -4.23 -19.50
CA MET A 1 -9.85 -4.83 -20.48
C MET A 1 -10.11 -4.27 -21.87
N GLY A 2 -9.50 -3.12 -22.15
CA GLY A 2 -9.53 -2.47 -23.47
C GLY A 2 -8.13 -2.38 -24.09
N ILE A 3 -8.04 -1.88 -25.32
CA ILE A 3 -6.77 -1.75 -26.07
C ILE A 3 -5.76 -0.88 -25.31
N ALA A 4 -6.25 0.16 -24.63
CA ALA A 4 -5.41 1.05 -23.80
C ALA A 4 -4.75 0.31 -22.64
N GLU A 5 -5.45 -0.60 -21.95
CA GLU A 5 -4.84 -1.40 -20.87
C GLU A 5 -3.81 -2.38 -21.42
N ALA A 6 -4.09 -3.04 -22.56
CA ALA A 6 -3.17 -4.00 -23.15
C ALA A 6 -1.82 -3.36 -23.54
N LEU A 7 -1.85 -2.13 -24.08
CA LEU A 7 -0.64 -1.38 -24.41
C LEU A 7 0.08 -0.85 -23.18
N LEU A 8 -0.68 -0.34 -22.19
CA LEU A 8 -0.11 0.26 -20.99
C LEU A 8 0.55 -0.78 -20.06
N GLU A 9 -0.03 -1.98 -19.94
CA GLU A 9 0.48 -3.04 -19.09
C GLU A 9 1.87 -3.52 -19.56
N GLY A 10 2.00 -3.80 -20.86
CA GLY A 10 3.28 -4.22 -21.46
C GLY A 10 4.35 -3.15 -21.34
N ALA A 11 4.03 -1.91 -21.72
CA ALA A 11 4.96 -0.78 -21.64
C ALA A 11 5.43 -0.49 -20.20
N LYS A 12 4.51 -0.60 -19.22
CA LYS A 12 4.84 -0.40 -17.80
C LYS A 12 5.79 -1.48 -17.30
N ILE A 13 5.55 -2.75 -17.65
CA ILE A 13 6.39 -3.87 -17.22
C ILE A 13 7.79 -3.74 -17.84
N GLU A 14 7.92 -3.52 -19.14
CA GLU A 14 9.24 -3.33 -19.79
C GLU A 14 10.01 -2.18 -19.14
N TYR A 15 9.38 -1.03 -18.97
CA TYR A 15 10.02 0.13 -18.33
C TYR A 15 10.44 -0.16 -16.88
N PHE A 16 9.59 -0.84 -16.10
CA PHE A 16 9.90 -1.19 -14.71
C PHE A 16 11.04 -2.21 -14.63
N TYR A 17 11.08 -3.17 -15.56
CA TYR A 17 12.19 -4.12 -15.66
C TYR A 17 13.48 -3.47 -16.14
N ASP A 18 13.46 -2.40 -16.93
CA ASP A 18 14.68 -1.69 -17.32
C ASP A 18 15.24 -0.80 -16.19
N GLN A 19 14.36 -0.18 -15.40
CA GLN A 19 14.77 0.85 -14.41
C GLN A 19 14.93 0.34 -12.97
N ALA A 20 14.35 -0.81 -12.60
CA ALA A 20 14.42 -1.30 -11.23
C ALA A 20 15.69 -2.15 -10.97
N PRO A 21 16.19 -2.20 -9.71
CA PRO A 21 17.19 -3.20 -9.29
C PRO A 21 16.62 -4.62 -9.33
N GLU A 22 17.43 -5.64 -9.66
CA GLU A 22 16.98 -7.05 -9.80
C GLU A 22 16.15 -7.57 -8.62
N SER A 23 16.54 -7.23 -7.39
CA SER A 23 15.87 -7.68 -6.17
C SER A 23 14.51 -7.02 -5.92
N MET A 24 14.26 -5.82 -6.47
CA MET A 24 13.01 -5.06 -6.28
C MET A 24 11.96 -5.38 -7.34
N LYS A 25 12.35 -5.89 -8.52
CA LYS A 25 11.43 -6.25 -9.61
C LYS A 25 10.41 -7.30 -9.18
N SER A 26 10.90 -8.42 -8.65
CA SER A 26 10.05 -9.56 -8.26
C SER A 26 9.11 -9.20 -7.10
N ILE A 27 9.59 -8.44 -6.11
CA ILE A 27 8.79 -8.00 -4.96
C ILE A 27 7.70 -7.02 -5.39
N GLY A 28 8.02 -6.04 -6.25
CA GLY A 28 7.05 -5.06 -6.75
C GLY A 28 5.93 -5.72 -7.55
N THR A 29 6.28 -6.62 -8.47
CA THR A 29 5.29 -7.32 -9.31
C THR A 29 4.43 -8.28 -8.50
N SER A 30 5.01 -9.07 -7.59
CA SER A 30 4.25 -9.98 -6.72
C SER A 30 3.32 -9.22 -5.78
N TYR A 31 3.76 -8.07 -5.24
CA TYR A 31 2.93 -7.19 -4.42
C TYR A 31 1.76 -6.60 -5.21
N SER A 32 2.01 -6.11 -6.44
CA SER A 32 0.96 -5.57 -7.31
C SER A 32 -0.07 -6.63 -7.68
N LEU A 33 0.37 -7.81 -8.09
CA LEU A 33 -0.52 -8.91 -8.48
C LEU A 33 -1.35 -9.40 -7.28
N THR A 34 -0.72 -9.51 -6.11
CA THR A 34 -1.40 -9.89 -4.87
C THR A 34 -2.46 -8.86 -4.50
N THR A 35 -2.13 -7.56 -4.58
CA THR A 35 -3.08 -6.47 -4.34
C THR A 35 -4.29 -6.55 -5.27
N THR A 36 -4.07 -6.81 -6.57
CA THR A 36 -5.16 -7.00 -7.54
C THR A 36 -6.03 -8.23 -7.21
N GLY A 37 -5.41 -9.35 -6.86
CA GLY A 37 -6.12 -10.56 -6.45
C GLY A 37 -6.97 -10.34 -5.21
N VAL A 38 -6.39 -9.76 -4.16
CA VAL A 38 -7.08 -9.39 -2.91
C VAL A 38 -8.23 -8.41 -3.20
N GLY A 39 -8.02 -7.41 -4.05
CA GLY A 39 -9.08 -6.47 -4.45
C GLY A 39 -10.28 -7.16 -5.12
N SER A 40 -10.02 -8.19 -5.93
CA SER A 40 -11.07 -8.98 -6.58
C SER A 40 -11.87 -9.82 -5.59
N PHE A 41 -11.19 -10.45 -4.62
CA PHE A 41 -11.85 -11.17 -3.53
C PHE A 41 -12.68 -10.22 -2.66
N LEU A 42 -12.10 -9.09 -2.26
CA LEU A 42 -12.80 -8.08 -1.46
C LEU A 42 -14.03 -7.53 -2.18
N SER A 43 -13.94 -7.27 -3.48
CA SER A 43 -15.08 -6.83 -4.29
C SER A 43 -16.22 -7.85 -4.28
N SER A 44 -15.89 -9.13 -4.42
CA SER A 44 -16.87 -10.23 -4.37
C SER A 44 -17.46 -10.41 -2.97
N SER A 45 -16.64 -10.31 -1.92
CA SER A 45 -17.10 -10.37 -0.53
C SER A 45 -18.01 -9.20 -0.19
N LEU A 46 -17.65 -7.97 -0.59
CA LEU A 46 -18.46 -6.77 -0.41
C LEU A 46 -19.82 -6.92 -1.09
N LEU A 47 -19.84 -7.38 -2.35
CA LEU A 47 -21.08 -7.63 -3.08
C LEU A 47 -21.96 -8.65 -2.34
N THR A 48 -21.37 -9.74 -1.84
CA THR A 48 -22.08 -10.78 -1.10
C THR A 48 -22.62 -10.26 0.24
N THR A 49 -21.83 -9.50 0.99
CA THR A 49 -22.25 -8.89 2.26
C THR A 49 -23.38 -7.90 2.05
N VAL A 50 -23.27 -7.03 1.04
CA VAL A 50 -24.34 -6.08 0.69
C VAL A 50 -25.60 -6.82 0.27
N ALA A 51 -25.47 -7.87 -0.56
CA ALA A 51 -26.61 -8.70 -0.96
C ALA A 51 -27.32 -9.33 0.25
N HIS A 52 -26.57 -9.93 1.17
CA HIS A 52 -27.11 -10.56 2.38
C HIS A 52 -27.76 -9.57 3.35
N ILE A 53 -27.15 -8.39 3.57
CA ILE A 53 -27.75 -7.33 4.41
C ILE A 53 -29.06 -6.84 3.79
N THR A 54 -29.10 -6.72 2.47
CA THR A 54 -30.27 -6.21 1.76
C THR A 54 -31.41 -7.24 1.69
N GLU A 55 -31.09 -8.52 1.49
CA GLU A 55 -32.06 -9.63 1.49
C GLU A 55 -32.78 -9.75 2.83
N LYS A 56 -32.08 -9.46 3.93
CA LYS A 56 -32.65 -9.47 5.29
C LYS A 56 -33.59 -8.29 5.57
N HIS A 57 -33.42 -7.15 4.91
CA HIS A 57 -34.23 -5.94 5.13
C HIS A 57 -35.36 -5.76 4.11
N SER A 58 -35.26 -6.37 2.93
CA SER A 58 -36.30 -6.30 1.92
C SER A 58 -36.34 -7.60 1.13
N HIS A 59 -37.50 -8.26 1.07
CA HIS A 59 -37.76 -9.43 0.21
C HIS A 59 -37.54 -9.16 -1.31
N LYS A 60 -37.08 -7.96 -1.66
CA LYS A 60 -36.69 -7.50 -2.99
C LYS A 60 -35.32 -6.83 -2.84
N GLY A 61 -34.26 -7.60 -3.07
CA GLY A 61 -32.88 -7.11 -3.00
C GLY A 61 -32.64 -5.84 -3.82
N TRP A 62 -31.64 -5.05 -3.44
CA TRP A 62 -31.32 -3.76 -4.05
C TRP A 62 -30.99 -3.81 -5.53
N PHE A 63 -30.49 -4.95 -6.00
CA PHE A 63 -30.37 -5.25 -7.42
C PHE A 63 -31.74 -5.65 -7.98
N LEU A 64 -32.71 -4.74 -7.88
CA LEU A 64 -33.95 -4.86 -8.62
C LEU A 64 -33.68 -4.42 -10.07
N ASN A 65 -34.29 -5.11 -11.03
CA ASN A 65 -34.25 -4.84 -12.48
C ASN A 65 -34.75 -3.43 -12.90
N ASN A 66 -34.91 -2.49 -11.96
CA ASN A 66 -35.49 -1.18 -12.17
C ASN A 66 -34.57 -0.08 -11.60
N LEU A 67 -33.80 0.54 -12.49
CA LEU A 67 -32.79 1.56 -12.20
C LEU A 67 -33.34 2.78 -11.44
N ASN A 68 -34.63 3.08 -11.60
CA ASN A 68 -35.30 4.24 -11.02
C ASN A 68 -35.71 4.05 -9.53
N ALA A 69 -35.65 2.81 -9.01
CA ALA A 69 -35.97 2.48 -7.62
C ALA A 69 -34.74 2.00 -6.82
N CYS A 70 -33.60 1.85 -7.49
CA CYS A 70 -32.34 1.45 -6.88
C CYS A 70 -31.78 2.63 -6.09
N HIS A 71 -31.82 2.52 -4.76
CA HIS A 71 -31.30 3.54 -3.86
C HIS A 71 -29.76 3.54 -3.88
N LEU A 72 -29.15 3.86 -5.01
CA LEU A 72 -27.69 3.88 -5.21
C LEU A 72 -26.94 4.67 -4.10
N ASP A 73 -27.64 5.62 -3.46
CA ASP A 73 -27.17 6.42 -2.34
C ASP A 73 -26.66 5.61 -1.14
N TYR A 74 -27.33 4.54 -0.69
CA TYR A 74 -26.76 3.74 0.42
C TYR A 74 -25.61 2.82 -0.02
N TYR A 75 -25.45 2.52 -1.32
CA TYR A 75 -24.29 1.78 -1.82
C TYR A 75 -23.08 2.69 -1.67
N TYR A 76 -23.22 3.93 -2.13
CA TYR A 76 -22.21 4.96 -1.95
C TYR A 76 -22.00 5.33 -0.49
N ALA A 77 -23.03 5.38 0.36
CA ALA A 77 -22.87 5.61 1.79
C ALA A 77 -22.11 4.46 2.47
N PHE A 78 -22.41 3.20 2.11
CA PHE A 78 -21.67 2.04 2.60
C PHE A 78 -20.20 2.07 2.14
N LEU A 79 -19.96 2.39 0.86
CA LEU A 79 -18.61 2.60 0.35
C LEU A 79 -17.89 3.75 1.06
N ALA A 80 -18.59 4.84 1.37
CA ALA A 80 -18.03 5.97 2.09
C ALA A 80 -17.59 5.56 3.51
N ILE A 81 -18.43 4.82 4.24
CA ILE A 81 -18.08 4.27 5.56
C ILE A 81 -16.86 3.34 5.45
N LEU A 82 -16.81 2.47 4.44
CA LEU A 82 -15.68 1.57 4.21
C LEU A 82 -14.38 2.34 3.93
N ASN A 83 -14.45 3.41 3.13
CA ASN A 83 -13.29 4.26 2.85
C ASN A 83 -12.82 5.01 4.09
N ILE A 84 -13.73 5.49 4.94
CA ILE A 84 -13.37 6.11 6.23
C ILE A 84 -12.63 5.10 7.13
N LEU A 85 -13.13 3.86 7.22
CA LEU A 85 -12.45 2.81 7.98
C LEU A 85 -11.06 2.49 7.41
N ASN A 86 -10.93 2.40 6.08
CA ASN A 86 -9.65 2.22 5.41
C ASN A 86 -8.67 3.37 5.73
N PHE A 87 -9.15 4.61 5.72
CA PHE A 87 -8.34 5.79 6.04
C PHE A 87 -7.87 5.78 7.50
N ILE A 88 -8.73 5.40 8.45
CA ILE A 88 -8.34 5.24 9.86
C ILE A 88 -7.28 4.16 10.01
N PHE A 89 -7.46 3.02 9.35
CA PHE A 89 -6.46 1.94 9.35
C PHE A 89 -5.12 2.41 8.77
N PHE A 90 -5.16 3.14 7.64
CA PHE A 90 -3.97 3.73 7.04
C PHE A 90 -3.26 4.70 8.00
N MET A 91 -3.99 5.56 8.71
CA MET A 91 -3.40 6.46 9.71
C MET A 91 -2.72 5.68 10.85
N ILE A 92 -3.32 4.59 11.34
CA ILE A 92 -2.72 3.75 12.37
C ILE A 92 -1.41 3.13 11.86
N VAL A 93 -1.43 2.54 10.65
CA VAL A 93 -0.22 1.95 10.06
C VAL A 93 0.84 3.00 9.79
N SER A 94 0.47 4.15 9.23
CA SER A 94 1.37 5.26 8.97
C SER A 94 2.03 5.78 10.25
N LYS A 95 1.29 5.88 11.36
CA LYS A 95 1.86 6.27 12.66
C LYS A 95 2.86 5.26 13.22
N ASN A 96 2.68 3.97 12.92
CA ASN A 96 3.59 2.90 13.33
C ASN A 96 4.74 2.66 12.32
N TYR A 97 4.69 3.29 11.15
CA TYR A 97 5.72 3.15 10.13
C TYR A 97 6.89 4.08 10.45
N VAL A 98 7.92 3.54 11.09
CA VAL A 98 9.18 4.25 11.32
C VAL A 98 9.92 4.38 9.98
N TYR A 99 10.15 5.61 9.54
CA TYR A 99 10.89 5.91 8.32
C TYR A 99 12.36 5.49 8.50
N ARG A 100 12.74 4.34 7.92
CA ARG A 100 14.09 3.76 8.09
C ARG A 100 15.21 4.61 7.50
N ALA A 101 14.92 5.59 6.65
CA ALA A 101 15.95 6.45 6.07
C ALA A 101 16.57 7.40 7.11
N GLU A 102 15.79 7.98 8.02
CA GLU A 102 16.34 8.80 9.13
C GLU A 102 17.21 7.96 10.07
N VAL A 103 16.83 6.70 10.32
CA VAL A 103 17.61 5.78 11.16
C VAL A 103 18.93 5.39 10.47
N SER A 104 18.94 5.24 9.15
CA SER A 104 20.15 4.90 8.40
C SER A 104 21.12 6.09 8.31
N ASP A 105 20.61 7.31 8.06
CA ASP A 105 21.43 8.54 8.02
C ASP A 105 22.03 8.85 9.40
N SER A 106 21.24 8.72 10.47
CA SER A 106 21.74 8.95 11.83
C SER A 106 22.80 7.92 12.26
N LEU A 107 22.70 6.67 11.81
CA LEU A 107 23.70 5.63 12.10
C LEU A 107 25.01 5.90 11.34
N GLN A 108 24.95 6.34 10.08
CA GLN A 108 26.16 6.75 9.32
C GLN A 108 26.85 7.98 9.92
N VAL A 109 26.09 8.97 10.35
CA VAL A 109 26.63 10.17 11.03
C VAL A 109 27.31 9.79 12.34
N LEU A 110 26.67 8.94 13.16
CA LEU A 110 27.24 8.44 14.41
C LEU A 110 28.52 7.63 14.19
N GLU A 111 28.57 6.74 13.20
CA GLU A 111 29.79 5.99 12.86
C GLU A 111 30.94 6.90 12.45
N THR A 112 30.64 7.99 11.72
CA THR A 112 31.64 8.96 11.27
C THR A 112 32.25 9.73 12.45
N GLU A 113 31.40 10.24 13.35
CA GLU A 113 31.81 10.93 14.58
C GLU A 113 32.65 10.01 15.49
N LEU A 114 32.24 8.74 15.64
CA LEU A 114 32.93 7.78 16.49
C LEU A 114 34.31 7.43 15.91
N LYS A 115 34.43 7.36 14.58
CA LYS A 115 35.70 7.14 13.88
C LYS A 115 36.65 8.31 14.09
N GLU A 116 36.16 9.55 13.94
CA GLU A 116 36.94 10.77 14.18
C GLU A 116 37.46 10.86 15.62
N ARG A 117 36.58 10.61 16.60
CA ARG A 117 36.93 10.58 18.04
C ARG A 117 37.99 9.52 18.32
N THR A 118 37.87 8.34 17.71
CA THR A 118 38.82 7.24 17.90
C THR A 118 40.18 7.57 17.30
N THR A 119 40.22 8.18 16.11
CA THR A 119 41.46 8.65 15.48
C THR A 119 42.12 9.76 16.30
N ALA A 120 41.35 10.72 16.82
CA ALA A 120 41.88 11.77 17.68
C ALA A 120 42.50 11.19 18.97
N LEU A 121 41.82 10.22 19.60
CA LEU A 121 42.33 9.53 20.79
C LEU A 121 43.60 8.72 20.51
N SER A 122 43.67 8.02 19.36
CA SER A 122 44.88 7.28 19.00
C SER A 122 46.08 8.23 18.81
N VAL A 123 45.88 9.39 18.17
CA VAL A 123 46.94 10.39 17.97
C VAL A 123 47.41 10.99 19.31
N ILE A 124 46.48 11.34 20.21
CA ILE A 124 46.83 11.89 21.53
C ILE A 124 47.59 10.86 22.38
N THR A 125 47.22 9.58 22.27
CA THR A 125 47.88 8.50 23.02
C THR A 125 49.28 8.20 22.47
N ASP A 126 49.49 8.35 21.16
CA ASP A 126 50.78 8.19 20.49
C ASP A 126 51.75 9.33 20.85
N ILE A 127 51.27 10.58 20.91
CA ILE A 127 52.06 11.76 21.33
C ILE A 127 52.47 11.68 22.82
N ARG A 128 51.71 10.96 23.64
CA ARG A 128 51.99 10.77 25.07
C ARG A 128 53.02 9.64 25.32
N ARG A 129 53.30 8.81 24.32
CA ARG A 129 54.20 7.65 24.44
C ARG A 129 55.62 8.00 23.99
#